data_AF-A0A554IBR5-F1
#
_entry.id   AF-A0A554IBR5-F1
#
_cell.length_a   1.000
_cell.length_b   1.000
_cell.length_c   1.000
_cell.angle_alpha   90.00
_cell.angle_beta   90.00
_cell.angle_gamma   90.00
#
_symmetry.space_group_name_H-M   'P 1'
#
loop_
_entity.id
_entity.type
_entity.pdbx_description
1 polymer ?
#
loop_
_entity_poly.entity_id
_entity_poly.type
_entity_poly.pdbx_seq_one_letter_code
_entity_poly.pdbx_strand_id
1 'polypeptide(L)'
;MLDIVKICNRVIEYSFYALFFLVPLVLTPWNYELFEFNKMLVVYFLTTIIVASWLVKMVITKKVVFRRSFWDIPLILFWASQVLSFLFSIDHHTSLWGYYSRFKLSVICYLLLYWAYVSNMNIQKTLRTILWSLSAGVIVSLYGILEHFGHSPSCLMITGKFDVLCWVQDVQNRVFATLGQPNWLAAWLVALIPLGFAFTLRVKERESGRVKNFLLFYSFTLLLYLCLLYTRSRSGFFGFAVAFAVFWPLVAWVN
;
A
#
# COMPACT_ATOMS: atom_id res chain seq x y z
N MET A 1 -19.02 25.25 13.57
CA MET A 1 -18.53 25.13 12.17
C MET A 1 -17.04 24.82 12.09
N LEU A 2 -16.17 25.57 12.77
CA LEU A 2 -14.72 25.30 12.78
C LEU A 2 -14.38 23.91 13.33
N ASP A 3 -15.12 23.41 14.32
CA ASP A 3 -14.87 22.08 14.89
C ASP A 3 -15.23 20.94 13.94
N ILE A 4 -16.28 21.10 13.12
CA ILE A 4 -16.63 20.11 12.10
C ILE A 4 -15.52 19.99 11.05
N VAL A 5 -14.96 21.11 10.60
CA VAL A 5 -13.83 21.11 9.66
C VAL A 5 -12.60 20.41 10.26
N LYS A 6 -12.31 20.64 11.55
CA LYS A 6 -11.23 19.92 12.26
C LYS A 6 -11.51 18.41 12.33
N ILE A 7 -12.75 18.01 12.60
CA ILE A 7 -13.16 16.60 12.61
C ILE A 7 -12.96 15.98 11.22
N CYS A 8 -13.47 16.61 10.15
CA CYS A 8 -13.28 16.12 8.78
C CYS A 8 -11.79 15.95 8.43
N ASN A 9 -10.94 16.91 8.80
CA ASN A 9 -9.50 16.81 8.56
C ASN A 9 -8.85 15.63 9.30
N ARG A 10 -9.27 15.36 10.55
CA ARG A 10 -8.79 14.19 11.31
C ARG A 10 -9.30 12.89 10.70
N VAL A 11 -10.58 12.82 10.35
CA VAL A 11 -11.17 11.63 9.70
C VAL A 11 -10.42 11.30 8.43
N ILE A 12 -10.15 12.28 7.55
CA ILE A 12 -9.36 12.07 6.32
C ILE A 12 -7.96 11.55 6.65
N GLU A 13 -7.25 12.21 7.59
CA GLU A 13 -5.88 11.85 7.97
C GLU A 13 -5.79 10.41 8.52
N TYR A 14 -6.62 10.07 9.50
CA TYR A 14 -6.60 8.72 10.10
C TYR A 14 -7.15 7.66 9.16
N SER A 15 -8.08 7.98 8.26
CA SER A 15 -8.54 7.05 7.23
C SER A 15 -7.43 6.71 6.24
N PHE A 16 -6.57 7.65 5.87
CA PHE A 16 -5.38 7.34 5.06
C PHE A 16 -4.37 6.50 5.83
N TYR A 17 -4.12 6.77 7.11
CA TYR A 17 -3.26 5.92 7.94
C TYR A 17 -3.80 4.49 8.02
N ALA A 18 -5.10 4.35 8.26
CA ALA A 18 -5.77 3.06 8.25
C ALA A 18 -5.68 2.38 6.88
N LEU A 19 -5.82 3.12 5.77
CA LEU A 19 -5.73 2.56 4.42
C LEU A 19 -4.37 1.94 4.15
N PHE A 20 -3.28 2.68 4.38
CA PHE A 20 -1.92 2.19 4.13
C PHE A 20 -1.49 1.08 5.11
N PHE A 21 -2.09 1.04 6.30
CA PHE A 21 -1.81 0.00 7.29
C PHE A 21 -2.62 -1.28 7.06
N LEU A 22 -3.94 -1.17 6.85
CA LEU A 22 -4.87 -2.30 6.80
C LEU A 22 -4.87 -3.03 5.46
N VAL A 23 -4.83 -2.31 4.34
CA VAL A 23 -4.91 -2.91 2.99
C VAL A 23 -3.90 -4.05 2.78
N PRO A 24 -2.60 -3.91 3.10
CA PRO A 24 -1.66 -5.01 2.93
C PRO A 24 -1.90 -6.18 3.90
N LEU A 25 -2.58 -5.96 5.04
CA LEU A 25 -2.80 -6.97 6.08
C LEU A 25 -4.09 -7.76 5.92
N VAL A 26 -5.10 -7.16 5.30
CA VAL A 26 -6.45 -7.74 5.22
C VAL A 26 -6.45 -8.99 4.35
N LEU A 27 -6.86 -10.09 4.96
CA LEU A 27 -7.06 -11.41 4.40
C LEU A 27 -8.26 -12.03 5.13
N THR A 28 -9.24 -12.57 4.41
CA THR A 28 -10.35 -13.31 5.03
C THR A 28 -10.55 -14.65 4.34
N PRO A 29 -10.85 -15.73 5.09
CA PRO A 29 -11.05 -17.06 4.53
C PRO A 29 -12.50 -17.33 4.08
N TRP A 30 -13.41 -16.34 4.22
CA TRP A 30 -14.85 -16.56 4.01
C TRP A 30 -15.28 -16.50 2.55
N ASN A 31 -14.49 -15.85 1.69
CA ASN A 31 -14.81 -15.60 0.30
C ASN A 31 -13.96 -16.48 -0.62
N TYR A 32 -14.46 -16.78 -1.82
CA TYR A 32 -13.71 -17.55 -2.82
C TYR A 32 -12.40 -16.87 -3.26
N GLU A 33 -12.36 -15.54 -3.19
CA GLU A 33 -11.16 -14.74 -3.44
C GLU A 33 -10.64 -14.21 -2.10
N LEU A 34 -9.65 -14.90 -1.53
CA LEU A 34 -9.16 -14.63 -0.19
C LEU A 34 -8.37 -13.31 -0.13
N PHE A 35 -7.68 -12.94 -1.21
CA PHE A 35 -6.66 -11.89 -1.16
C PHE A 35 -7.12 -10.56 -1.72
N GLU A 36 -7.46 -10.49 -3.00
CA GLU A 36 -7.67 -9.21 -3.69
C GLU A 36 -9.02 -8.57 -3.30
N PHE A 37 -10.08 -9.38 -3.29
CA PHE A 37 -11.44 -8.92 -3.03
C PHE A 37 -11.58 -8.19 -1.70
N ASN A 38 -11.08 -8.79 -0.62
CA ASN A 38 -11.17 -8.25 0.73
C ASN A 38 -10.44 -6.90 0.87
N LYS A 39 -9.29 -6.76 0.20
CA LYS A 39 -8.53 -5.51 0.17
C LYS A 39 -9.29 -4.41 -0.56
N MET A 40 -9.92 -4.76 -1.68
CA MET A 40 -10.72 -3.81 -2.45
C MET A 40 -11.93 -3.30 -1.68
N LEU A 41 -12.60 -4.14 -0.89
CA LEU A 41 -13.70 -3.69 -0.02
C LEU A 41 -13.23 -2.66 1.01
N VAL A 42 -12.06 -2.86 1.62
CA VAL A 42 -11.46 -1.89 2.54
C VAL A 42 -11.12 -0.58 1.83
N VAL A 43 -10.56 -0.65 0.63
CA VAL A 43 -10.29 0.53 -0.21
C VAL A 43 -11.58 1.27 -0.51
N TYR A 44 -12.65 0.59 -0.92
CA TYR A 44 -13.94 1.22 -1.23
C TYR A 44 -14.57 1.88 -0.01
N PHE A 45 -14.60 1.18 1.12
CA PHE A 45 -15.13 1.70 2.36
C PHE A 45 -14.39 2.97 2.82
N LEU A 46 -13.07 2.92 2.89
CA LEU A 46 -12.25 4.07 3.32
C LEU A 46 -12.29 5.21 2.31
N THR A 47 -12.36 4.92 1.01
CA THR A 47 -12.52 5.95 -0.03
C THR A 47 -13.82 6.72 0.17
N THR A 48 -14.94 6.02 0.41
CA THR A 48 -16.23 6.66 0.69
C THR A 48 -16.15 7.58 1.91
N ILE A 49 -15.54 7.12 3.00
CA ILE A 49 -15.35 7.94 4.21
C ILE A 49 -14.51 9.19 3.93
N ILE A 50 -13.39 9.03 3.21
CA ILE A 50 -12.48 10.12 2.88
C ILE A 50 -13.17 11.15 1.99
N VAL A 51 -13.82 10.70 0.91
CA VAL A 51 -14.50 11.58 -0.05
C VAL A 51 -15.69 12.27 0.61
N ALA A 52 -16.52 11.57 1.38
CA ALA A 52 -17.63 12.17 2.11
C ALA A 52 -17.14 13.26 3.07
N SER A 53 -16.09 12.98 3.86
CA SER A 53 -15.49 13.95 4.79
C SER A 53 -14.91 15.16 4.05
N TRP A 54 -14.31 14.93 2.89
CA TRP A 54 -13.74 15.99 2.05
C TRP A 54 -14.82 16.88 1.43
N LEU A 55 -15.91 16.29 0.94
CA LEU A 55 -17.07 17.02 0.42
C LEU A 55 -17.74 17.86 1.53
N VAL A 56 -18.01 17.27 2.70
CA VAL A 56 -18.58 17.99 3.86
C VAL A 56 -17.70 19.19 4.24
N LYS A 57 -16.38 19.00 4.29
CA LYS A 57 -15.44 20.09 4.54
C LYS A 57 -15.58 21.21 3.50
N MET A 58 -15.64 20.89 2.21
CA MET A 58 -15.76 21.91 1.13
C MET A 58 -17.09 22.67 1.18
N VAL A 59 -18.18 21.99 1.52
CA VAL A 59 -19.50 22.63 1.67
C VAL A 59 -19.49 23.61 2.85
N ILE A 60 -18.95 23.21 4.00
CA ILE A 60 -18.90 24.07 5.21
C ILE A 60 -17.98 25.27 5.00
N THR A 61 -16.82 25.08 4.36
CA THR A 61 -15.89 26.19 4.08
C THR A 61 -16.33 27.05 2.91
N LYS A 62 -17.35 26.62 2.14
CA LYS A 62 -17.80 27.23 0.87
C LYS A 62 -16.64 27.47 -0.11
N LYS A 63 -15.62 26.61 -0.06
CA LYS A 63 -14.41 26.71 -0.88
C LYS A 63 -14.06 25.32 -1.40
N VAL A 64 -13.83 25.24 -2.71
CA VAL A 64 -13.30 24.03 -3.33
C VAL A 64 -11.84 23.87 -2.90
N VAL A 65 -11.57 22.86 -2.08
CA VAL A 65 -10.22 22.54 -1.59
C VAL A 65 -9.64 21.48 -2.52
N PHE A 66 -9.13 21.93 -3.67
CA PHE A 66 -8.49 21.07 -4.67
C PHE A 66 -7.11 21.63 -5.03
N ARG A 67 -6.07 20.80 -4.91
CA ARG A 67 -4.70 21.18 -5.28
C ARG A 67 -4.31 20.51 -6.59
N ARG A 68 -4.05 21.32 -7.61
CA ARG A 68 -3.54 20.85 -8.90
C ARG A 68 -2.13 20.30 -8.76
N SER A 69 -1.84 19.27 -9.54
CA SER A 69 -0.56 18.58 -9.60
C SER A 69 -0.23 18.24 -11.04
N PHE A 70 1.06 18.14 -11.36
CA PHE A 70 1.53 17.69 -12.67
C PHE A 70 0.93 16.33 -13.07
N TRP A 71 0.74 15.43 -12.08
CA TRP A 71 0.20 14.09 -12.30
C TRP A 71 -1.30 14.07 -12.65
N ASP A 72 -2.02 15.18 -12.52
CA ASP A 72 -3.45 15.22 -12.87
C ASP A 72 -3.67 14.89 -14.35
N ILE A 73 -2.82 15.42 -15.24
CA ILE A 73 -2.94 15.19 -16.69
C ILE A 73 -2.68 13.71 -17.04
N PRO A 74 -1.53 13.09 -16.66
CA PRO A 74 -1.32 11.67 -16.89
C PRO A 74 -2.42 10.77 -16.33
N LEU A 75 -2.93 11.07 -15.13
CA LEU A 75 -3.99 10.27 -14.50
C LEU A 75 -5.33 10.38 -15.23
N ILE A 76 -5.71 11.58 -15.67
CA ILE A 76 -6.92 11.79 -16.48
C ILE A 76 -6.79 11.11 -17.84
N LEU A 77 -5.63 11.20 -18.50
CA LEU A 77 -5.37 10.51 -19.76
C LEU A 77 -5.43 8.99 -19.60
N PHE A 78 -4.88 8.46 -18.51
CA PHE A 78 -4.99 7.03 -18.19
C PHE A 78 -6.45 6.63 -17.95
N TRP A 79 -7.22 7.41 -17.19
CA TRP A 79 -8.64 7.13 -17.00
C TRP A 79 -9.44 7.20 -18.30
N ALA A 80 -9.16 8.21 -19.14
CA ALA A 80 -9.77 8.34 -20.45
C ALA A 80 -9.48 7.13 -21.35
N SER A 81 -8.27 6.57 -21.30
CA SER A 81 -7.96 5.34 -22.05
C SER A 81 -8.76 4.14 -21.55
N GLN A 82 -9.02 4.02 -20.24
CA GLN A 82 -9.90 2.99 -19.67
C GLN A 82 -11.37 3.15 -20.09
N VAL A 83 -11.82 4.40 -20.25
CA VAL A 83 -13.17 4.72 -20.78
C VAL A 83 -13.26 4.38 -22.26
N LEU A 84 -12.27 4.75 -23.06
CA LEU A 84 -12.22 4.38 -24.48
C LEU A 84 -12.19 2.85 -24.64
N SER A 85 -11.37 2.15 -23.85
CA SER A 85 -11.34 0.68 -23.84
C SER A 85 -12.68 0.06 -23.43
N PHE A 86 -13.48 0.74 -22.60
CA PHE A 86 -14.85 0.31 -22.29
C PHE A 86 -15.78 0.47 -23.49
N LEU A 87 -15.77 1.64 -24.12
CA LEU A 87 -16.67 1.96 -25.25
C LEU A 87 -16.42 1.08 -26.49
N PHE A 88 -15.17 0.66 -26.72
CA PHE A 88 -14.81 -0.23 -27.82
C PHE A 88 -14.77 -1.71 -27.42
N SER A 89 -15.20 -2.06 -26.20
CA SER A 89 -15.17 -3.45 -25.73
C SER A 89 -16.29 -4.28 -26.34
N ILE A 90 -15.99 -5.53 -26.64
CA ILE A 90 -16.99 -6.50 -27.13
C ILE A 90 -18.01 -6.80 -26.01
N ASP A 91 -17.53 -7.02 -24.78
CA ASP A 91 -18.37 -7.28 -23.62
C ASP A 91 -18.38 -6.06 -22.68
N HIS A 92 -19.44 -5.28 -22.79
CA HIS A 92 -19.64 -4.09 -21.98
C HIS A 92 -19.87 -4.43 -20.49
N HIS A 93 -20.51 -5.56 -20.17
CA HIS A 93 -20.79 -5.90 -18.77
C HIS A 93 -19.50 -6.22 -18.03
N THR A 94 -18.69 -7.13 -18.60
CA THR A 94 -17.39 -7.48 -18.02
C THR A 94 -16.44 -6.29 -18.06
N SER A 95 -16.52 -5.44 -19.09
CA SER A 95 -15.69 -4.24 -19.19
C SER A 95 -16.11 -3.10 -18.25
N LEU A 96 -17.37 -3.02 -17.81
CA LEU A 96 -17.82 -2.00 -16.84
C LEU A 96 -17.54 -2.42 -15.40
N TRP A 97 -17.92 -3.64 -15.05
CA TRP A 97 -17.86 -4.13 -13.67
C TRP A 97 -16.51 -4.78 -13.34
N GLY A 98 -15.85 -5.34 -14.34
CA GLY A 98 -14.76 -6.29 -14.15
C GLY A 98 -15.29 -7.68 -13.84
N TYR A 99 -14.41 -8.54 -13.31
CA TYR A 99 -14.77 -9.86 -12.82
C TYR A 99 -14.33 -10.02 -11.36
N TYR A 100 -14.71 -11.12 -10.72
CA TYR A 100 -14.67 -11.27 -9.26
C TYR A 100 -13.31 -11.02 -8.59
N SER A 101 -12.17 -11.26 -9.26
CA SER A 101 -10.85 -10.92 -8.69
C SER A 101 -10.33 -9.56 -9.20
N ARG A 102 -10.91 -8.97 -10.24
CA ARG A 102 -10.45 -7.71 -10.86
C ARG A 102 -11.60 -6.75 -11.13
N PHE A 103 -11.84 -5.85 -10.18
CA PHE A 103 -12.89 -4.83 -10.27
C PHE A 103 -12.40 -3.56 -10.93
N LYS A 104 -13.18 -3.01 -11.86
CA LYS A 104 -12.82 -1.76 -12.56
C LYS A 104 -13.13 -0.49 -11.76
N LEU A 105 -14.10 -0.55 -10.84
CA LEU A 105 -14.45 0.57 -9.95
C LEU A 105 -13.25 1.02 -9.09
N SER A 106 -12.26 0.14 -8.91
CA SER A 106 -10.97 0.43 -8.26
C SER A 106 -10.27 1.66 -8.84
N VAL A 107 -10.29 1.84 -10.17
CA VAL A 107 -9.60 2.95 -10.85
C VAL A 107 -10.16 4.30 -10.39
N ILE A 108 -11.48 4.42 -10.29
CA ILE A 108 -12.13 5.64 -9.83
C ILE A 108 -11.76 5.91 -8.37
N CYS A 109 -11.76 4.88 -7.52
CA CYS A 109 -11.34 5.03 -6.13
C CYS A 109 -9.87 5.49 -6.01
N TYR A 110 -8.96 4.94 -6.82
CA TYR A 110 -7.56 5.35 -6.80
C TYR A 110 -7.37 6.81 -7.22
N LEU A 111 -8.11 7.30 -8.22
CA LEU A 111 -8.09 8.71 -8.62
C LEU A 111 -8.61 9.62 -7.51
N LEU A 112 -9.75 9.27 -6.90
CA LEU A 112 -10.32 10.01 -5.78
C LEU A 112 -9.39 10.05 -4.57
N LEU A 113 -8.79 8.91 -4.22
CA LEU A 113 -7.81 8.81 -3.14
C LEU A 113 -6.58 9.67 -3.44
N TYR A 114 -6.06 9.63 -4.67
CA TYR A 114 -4.93 10.46 -5.08
C TYR A 114 -5.24 11.97 -4.90
N TRP A 115 -6.34 12.46 -5.47
CA TRP A 115 -6.69 13.88 -5.38
C TRP A 115 -7.02 14.32 -3.95
N ALA A 116 -7.70 13.45 -3.18
CA ALA A 116 -7.97 13.70 -1.77
C ALA A 116 -6.67 13.76 -0.97
N TYR A 117 -5.70 12.90 -1.27
CA TYR A 117 -4.39 12.87 -0.61
C TYR A 117 -3.61 14.16 -0.88
N VAL A 118 -3.44 14.53 -2.15
CA VAL A 118 -2.69 15.74 -2.56
C VAL A 118 -3.33 17.03 -2.01
N SER A 119 -4.66 17.06 -1.90
CA SER A 119 -5.39 18.24 -1.43
C SER A 119 -5.45 18.38 0.09
N ASN A 120 -5.28 17.30 0.87
CA ASN A 120 -5.48 17.30 2.32
C ASN A 120 -4.28 16.87 3.16
N MET A 121 -3.30 16.16 2.58
CA MET A 121 -2.12 15.67 3.30
C MET A 121 -0.95 16.64 3.12
N ASN A 122 -0.32 17.01 4.24
CA ASN A 122 0.91 17.80 4.24
C ASN A 122 2.13 16.89 4.42
N ILE A 123 3.34 17.45 4.33
CA ILE A 123 4.59 16.68 4.43
C ILE A 123 4.69 15.87 5.73
N GLN A 124 4.29 16.44 6.87
CA GLN A 124 4.35 15.75 8.16
C GLN A 124 3.39 14.55 8.21
N LYS A 125 2.17 14.72 7.70
CA LYS A 125 1.19 13.64 7.61
C LYS A 125 1.64 12.58 6.63
N THR A 126 2.24 12.95 5.51
CA THR A 126 2.79 12.00 4.53
C THR A 126 3.90 11.14 5.13
N LEU A 127 4.82 11.74 5.89
CA LEU A 127 5.85 10.98 6.60
C LEU A 127 5.24 9.96 7.57
N ARG A 128 4.16 10.32 8.28
CA ARG A 128 3.41 9.38 9.14
C ARG A 128 2.73 8.26 8.33
N THR A 129 2.15 8.57 7.17
CA THR A 129 1.59 7.54 6.27
C THR A 129 2.65 6.53 5.84
N ILE A 130 3.85 7.00 5.48
CA ILE A 130 4.97 6.12 5.11
C ILE A 130 5.36 5.24 6.31
N LEU A 131 5.42 5.79 7.52
CA LEU A 131 5.68 4.99 8.73
C LEU A 131 4.62 3.91 8.94
N TRP A 132 3.33 4.22 8.79
CA TRP A 132 2.26 3.21 8.86
C TRP A 132 2.40 2.13 7.79
N SER A 133 2.76 2.51 6.57
CA SER A 133 3.05 1.59 5.48
C SER A 133 4.26 0.69 5.77
N LEU A 134 5.32 1.24 6.36
CA LEU A 134 6.50 0.48 6.79
C LEU A 134 6.15 -0.48 7.94
N SER A 135 5.35 -0.05 8.91
CA SER A 135 4.89 -0.91 10.01
C SER A 135 4.07 -2.09 9.48
N ALA A 136 3.17 -1.86 8.53
CA ALA A 136 2.46 -2.95 7.86
C ALA A 136 3.43 -3.85 7.08
N GLY A 137 4.39 -3.26 6.37
CA GLY A 137 5.46 -3.99 5.66
C GLY A 137 6.20 -4.95 6.59
N VAL A 138 6.58 -4.51 7.79
CA VAL A 138 7.25 -5.35 8.79
C VAL A 138 6.36 -6.53 9.20
N ILE A 139 5.08 -6.31 9.47
CA ILE A 139 4.14 -7.38 9.86
C ILE A 139 3.99 -8.39 8.72
N VAL A 140 3.81 -7.93 7.48
CA VAL A 140 3.71 -8.80 6.29
C VAL A 140 5.02 -9.53 6.02
N SER A 141 6.17 -8.89 6.25
CA SER A 141 7.47 -9.54 6.09
C SER A 141 7.71 -10.61 7.14
N LEU A 142 7.36 -10.37 8.40
CA LEU A 142 7.41 -11.39 9.45
C LEU A 142 6.50 -12.57 9.09
N TYR A 143 5.30 -12.29 8.59
CA TYR A 143 4.39 -13.29 8.08
C TYR A 143 5.06 -14.14 6.98
N GLY A 144 5.60 -13.52 5.93
CA GLY A 144 6.25 -14.26 4.83
C GLY A 144 7.48 -15.04 5.28
N ILE A 145 8.28 -14.50 6.20
CA ILE A 145 9.42 -15.20 6.77
C ILE A 145 8.98 -16.47 7.53
N LEU A 146 7.87 -16.41 8.28
CA LEU A 146 7.32 -17.60 8.94
C LEU A 146 6.89 -18.67 7.93
N GLU A 147 6.28 -18.27 6.81
CA GLU A 147 5.90 -19.21 5.75
C GLU A 147 7.10 -19.96 5.19
N HIS A 148 8.24 -19.28 5.03
CA HIS A 148 9.49 -19.91 4.59
C HIS A 148 9.93 -21.04 5.54
N PHE A 149 9.72 -20.86 6.85
CA PHE A 149 10.02 -21.87 7.88
C PHE A 149 8.90 -22.91 8.07
N GLY A 150 7.90 -22.93 7.20
CA GLY A 150 6.84 -23.94 7.21
C GLY A 150 5.66 -23.62 8.13
N HIS A 151 5.55 -22.39 8.61
CA HIS A 151 4.48 -21.94 9.48
C HIS A 151 3.69 -20.78 8.85
N SER A 152 2.42 -20.99 8.52
CA SER A 152 1.58 -19.93 7.95
C SER A 152 0.44 -19.51 8.89
N PRO A 153 0.37 -18.23 9.29
CA PRO A 153 -0.78 -17.73 10.04
C PRO A 153 -2.11 -17.84 9.27
N SER A 154 -2.10 -17.88 7.93
CA SER A 154 -3.35 -18.09 7.15
C SER A 154 -3.85 -19.50 7.31
N CYS A 155 -2.98 -20.50 7.32
CA CYS A 155 -3.41 -21.87 7.57
C CYS A 155 -3.99 -22.01 8.99
N LEU A 156 -3.43 -21.30 9.97
CA LEU A 156 -4.02 -21.26 11.31
C LEU A 156 -5.45 -20.69 11.29
N MET A 157 -5.72 -19.66 10.48
CA MET A 157 -7.07 -19.09 10.35
C MET A 157 -8.03 -19.93 9.49
N ILE A 158 -7.53 -20.64 8.48
CA ILE A 158 -8.35 -21.41 7.52
C ILE A 158 -8.64 -22.82 8.05
N THR A 159 -7.61 -23.54 8.52
CA THR A 159 -7.69 -24.97 8.89
C THR A 159 -7.48 -25.21 10.39
N GLY A 160 -7.08 -24.19 11.16
CA GLY A 160 -6.74 -24.33 12.57
C GLY A 160 -5.35 -24.93 12.83
N LYS A 161 -4.57 -25.23 11.78
CA LYS A 161 -3.22 -25.80 11.90
C LYS A 161 -2.15 -24.78 11.54
N PHE A 162 -1.11 -24.70 12.36
CA PHE A 162 0.02 -23.80 12.13
C PHE A 162 1.10 -24.44 11.23
N ASP A 163 0.68 -24.83 10.03
CA ASP A 163 1.52 -25.37 8.96
C ASP A 163 1.35 -24.53 7.67
N VAL A 164 1.87 -25.01 6.54
CA VAL A 164 1.68 -24.40 5.21
C VAL A 164 0.81 -25.26 4.30
N LEU A 165 0.33 -26.41 4.78
CA LEU A 165 -0.29 -27.46 3.95
C LEU A 165 -1.69 -27.08 3.48
N CYS A 166 -2.26 -26.00 4.02
CA CYS A 166 -3.52 -25.46 3.51
C CYS A 166 -3.40 -24.88 2.09
N TRP A 167 -2.17 -24.57 1.64
CA TRP A 167 -1.92 -24.03 0.31
C TRP A 167 -1.46 -25.13 -0.66
N VAL A 168 -2.01 -25.08 -1.88
CA VAL A 168 -1.58 -25.96 -2.99
C VAL A 168 -0.21 -25.55 -3.51
N GLN A 169 0.08 -24.25 -3.45
CA GLN A 169 1.35 -23.67 -3.87
C GLN A 169 2.44 -23.90 -2.84
N ASP A 170 3.68 -24.01 -3.31
CA ASP A 170 4.87 -24.14 -2.46
C ASP A 170 5.25 -22.78 -1.85
N VAL A 171 4.56 -22.45 -0.76
CA VAL A 171 4.74 -21.19 -0.03
C VAL A 171 6.08 -21.14 0.72
N GLN A 172 6.62 -22.30 1.11
CA GLN A 172 7.91 -22.39 1.79
C GLN A 172 9.05 -21.93 0.87
N ASN A 173 9.06 -22.38 -0.38
CA ASN A 173 10.08 -21.95 -1.34
C ASN A 173 9.80 -20.57 -1.93
N ARG A 174 8.54 -20.15 -2.03
CA ARG A 174 8.13 -18.86 -2.61
C ARG A 174 7.02 -18.21 -1.79
N VAL A 175 7.44 -17.38 -0.83
CA VAL A 175 6.52 -16.75 0.13
C VAL A 175 5.67 -15.68 -0.55
N PHE A 176 4.41 -15.56 -0.11
CA PHE A 176 3.48 -14.55 -0.62
C PHE A 176 2.71 -13.79 0.47
N ALA A 177 2.78 -14.25 1.72
CA ALA A 177 2.17 -13.64 2.89
C ALA A 177 0.68 -13.28 2.68
N THR A 178 0.25 -12.13 3.17
CA THR A 178 -1.13 -11.65 3.00
C THR A 178 -1.41 -11.09 1.60
N LEU A 179 -0.42 -11.05 0.71
CA LEU A 179 -0.54 -10.50 -0.64
C LEU A 179 -0.99 -11.55 -1.66
N GLY A 180 -0.86 -12.85 -1.37
CA GLY A 180 -1.39 -13.94 -2.19
C GLY A 180 -0.57 -14.29 -3.44
N GLN A 181 0.41 -13.48 -3.82
CA GLN A 181 1.37 -13.82 -4.87
C GLN A 181 2.79 -13.28 -4.56
N PRO A 182 3.87 -14.06 -4.73
CA PRO A 182 5.23 -13.63 -4.40
C PRO A 182 5.69 -12.40 -5.21
N ASN A 183 5.22 -12.27 -6.46
CA ASN A 183 5.56 -11.12 -7.30
C ASN A 183 4.90 -9.81 -6.82
N TRP A 184 3.68 -9.88 -6.30
CA TRP A 184 3.00 -8.71 -5.75
C TRP A 184 3.61 -8.29 -4.43
N LEU A 185 3.93 -9.27 -3.56
CA LEU A 185 4.69 -9.03 -2.35
C LEU A 185 6.04 -8.38 -2.67
N ALA A 186 6.79 -8.93 -3.61
CA ALA A 186 8.08 -8.39 -4.01
C ALA A 186 7.97 -6.95 -4.53
N ALA A 187 7.01 -6.67 -5.42
CA ALA A 187 6.81 -5.31 -5.95
C ALA A 187 6.52 -4.30 -4.84
N TRP A 188 5.69 -4.67 -3.86
CA TRP A 188 5.37 -3.82 -2.73
C TRP A 188 6.57 -3.61 -1.78
N LEU A 189 7.33 -4.67 -1.47
CA LEU A 189 8.55 -4.56 -0.67
C LEU A 189 9.60 -3.68 -1.34
N VAL A 190 9.79 -3.81 -2.66
CA VAL A 190 10.71 -2.97 -3.45
C VAL A 190 10.34 -1.49 -3.33
N ALA A 191 9.06 -1.14 -3.28
CA ALA A 191 8.62 0.25 -3.08
C ALA A 191 8.91 0.76 -1.65
N LEU A 192 8.93 -0.12 -0.64
CA LEU A 192 9.13 0.26 0.76
C LEU A 192 10.59 0.31 1.21
N ILE A 193 11.45 -0.56 0.68
CA ILE A 193 12.84 -0.69 1.16
C ILE A 193 13.62 0.64 1.05
N PRO A 194 13.62 1.38 -0.08
CA PRO A 194 14.30 2.68 -0.17
C PRO A 194 13.79 3.70 0.84
N LEU A 195 12.48 3.69 1.14
CA LEU A 195 11.88 4.55 2.15
C LEU A 195 12.39 4.19 3.56
N GLY A 196 12.52 2.90 3.87
CA GLY A 196 13.13 2.41 5.11
C GLY A 196 14.58 2.88 5.29
N PHE A 197 15.38 2.82 4.21
CA PHE A 197 16.74 3.37 4.20
C PHE A 197 16.76 4.88 4.41
N ALA A 198 15.87 5.64 3.76
CA ALA A 198 15.79 7.10 3.94
C ALA A 198 15.51 7.49 5.41
N PHE A 199 14.61 6.77 6.10
CA PHE A 199 14.38 7.00 7.55
C PHE A 199 15.61 6.64 8.38
N THR A 200 16.30 5.55 8.05
CA THR A 200 17.52 5.11 8.74
C THR A 200 18.64 6.17 8.65
N LEU A 201 18.87 6.73 7.45
CA LEU A 201 19.86 7.78 7.21
C LEU A 201 19.50 9.08 7.93
N ARG A 202 18.23 9.47 7.91
CA ARG A 202 17.75 10.67 8.59
C ARG A 202 17.96 10.62 10.11
N VAL A 203 17.85 9.43 10.73
CA VAL A 203 18.14 9.28 12.16
C VAL A 203 19.65 9.43 12.45
N LYS A 204 20.51 8.95 11.54
CA LYS A 204 21.97 9.03 11.68
C LYS A 204 22.49 10.47 11.74
N GLU A 205 21.88 11.39 10.98
CA GLU A 205 22.30 12.80 10.92
C GLU A 205 21.91 13.64 12.15
N ARG A 206 20.95 13.20 12.98
CA ARG A 206 20.57 13.90 14.21
C ARG A 206 21.36 13.36 15.41
N GLU A 207 22.51 13.98 15.69
CA GLU A 207 23.53 13.52 16.67
C GLU A 207 23.05 13.21 18.10
N SER A 208 21.90 13.69 18.57
CA SER A 208 21.56 13.62 20.01
C SER A 208 20.45 12.61 20.40
N GLY A 209 20.05 11.68 19.52
CA GLY A 209 18.76 10.97 19.67
C GLY A 209 18.69 9.49 19.31
N ARG A 210 19.45 8.66 20.03
CA ARG A 210 19.35 7.17 20.18
C ARG A 210 19.71 6.31 18.97
N VAL A 211 20.89 5.68 19.08
CA VAL A 211 21.27 4.42 18.41
C VAL A 211 20.11 3.41 18.31
N LYS A 212 19.24 3.34 19.32
CA LYS A 212 18.02 2.50 19.29
C LYS A 212 17.10 2.75 18.10
N ASN A 213 16.88 4.01 17.71
CA ASN A 213 16.01 4.36 16.58
C ASN A 213 16.67 3.99 15.24
N PHE A 214 17.98 4.19 15.13
CA PHE A 214 18.74 3.76 13.96
C PHE A 214 18.65 2.23 13.80
N LEU A 215 18.94 1.49 14.87
CA LEU A 215 18.85 0.03 14.88
C LEU A 215 17.44 -0.47 14.55
N LEU A 216 16.40 0.23 14.99
CA LEU A 216 15.01 -0.11 14.71
C LEU A 216 14.66 0.08 13.21
N PHE A 217 14.98 1.22 12.60
CA PHE A 217 14.68 1.41 11.18
C PHE A 217 15.56 0.54 10.28
N TYR A 218 16.81 0.31 10.68
CA TYR A 218 17.69 -0.63 9.99
C TYR A 218 17.16 -2.05 10.06
N SER A 219 16.73 -2.52 11.24
CA SER A 219 16.16 -3.88 11.39
C SER A 219 14.85 -4.05 10.62
N PHE A 220 13.98 -3.03 10.59
CA PHE A 220 12.79 -3.04 9.74
C PHE A 220 13.15 -3.20 8.27
N THR A 221 14.09 -2.41 7.79
CA THR A 221 14.53 -2.45 6.39
C THR A 221 15.19 -3.80 6.05
N LEU A 222 15.96 -4.36 6.97
CA LEU A 222 16.56 -5.69 6.83
C LEU A 222 15.48 -6.78 6.74
N LEU A 223 14.44 -6.71 7.58
CA LEU A 223 13.32 -7.66 7.52
C LEU A 223 12.59 -7.60 6.18
N LEU A 224 12.32 -6.39 5.65
CA LEU A 224 11.72 -6.23 4.33
C LEU A 224 12.60 -6.85 3.23
N TYR A 225 13.91 -6.64 3.29
CA TYR A 225 14.87 -7.20 2.34
C TYR A 225 14.98 -8.73 2.44
N LEU A 226 15.03 -9.29 3.65
CA LEU A 226 15.04 -10.74 3.86
C LEU A 226 13.77 -11.38 3.29
N CYS A 227 12.61 -10.79 3.55
CA CYS A 227 11.35 -11.27 2.96
C CYS A 227 11.35 -11.17 1.43
N LEU A 228 11.94 -10.11 0.85
CA LEU A 228 12.09 -9.97 -0.59
C LEU A 228 12.90 -11.15 -1.18
N LEU A 229 13.99 -11.57 -0.53
CA LEU A 229 14.78 -12.74 -0.96
C LEU A 229 13.93 -14.02 -0.98
N TYR A 230 13.10 -14.23 0.04
CA TYR A 230 12.22 -15.41 0.13
C TYR A 230 11.07 -15.42 -0.89
N THR A 231 10.73 -14.29 -1.51
CA THR A 231 9.76 -14.30 -2.62
C THR A 231 10.30 -15.04 -3.86
N ARG A 232 11.63 -15.13 -3.99
CA ARG A 232 12.35 -15.60 -5.18
C ARG A 232 11.83 -14.98 -6.49
N SER A 233 11.34 -13.74 -6.44
CA SER A 233 10.81 -13.03 -7.61
C SER A 233 11.95 -12.41 -8.41
N ARG A 234 12.21 -12.94 -9.61
CA ARG A 234 13.23 -12.38 -10.53
C ARG A 234 12.94 -10.92 -10.90
N SER A 235 11.67 -10.61 -11.18
CA SER A 235 11.22 -9.24 -11.45
C SER A 235 11.35 -8.35 -10.21
N GLY A 236 11.10 -8.90 -9.01
CA GLY A 236 11.33 -8.21 -7.75
C GLY A 236 12.79 -7.83 -7.54
N PHE A 237 13.73 -8.76 -7.77
CA PHE A 237 15.17 -8.49 -7.65
C PHE A 237 15.66 -7.46 -8.67
N PHE A 238 15.18 -7.55 -9.92
CA PHE A 238 15.51 -6.55 -10.92
C PHE A 238 14.95 -5.16 -10.54
N GLY A 239 13.69 -5.09 -10.10
CA GLY A 239 13.08 -3.86 -9.61
C GLY A 239 13.82 -3.26 -8.42
N PHE A 240 14.28 -4.09 -7.49
CA PHE A 240 15.12 -3.67 -6.37
C PHE A 240 16.45 -3.06 -6.83
N ALA A 241 17.15 -3.73 -7.76
CA ALA A 241 18.42 -3.25 -8.29
C ALA A 241 18.25 -1.87 -8.96
N VAL A 242 17.21 -1.70 -9.78
CA VAL A 242 16.90 -0.41 -10.42
C VAL A 242 16.54 0.65 -9.38
N ALA A 243 15.70 0.32 -8.39
CA ALA A 243 15.34 1.24 -7.32
C ALA A 243 16.56 1.75 -6.55
N PHE A 244 17.53 0.87 -6.28
CA PHE A 244 18.77 1.23 -5.58
C PHE A 244 19.74 2.03 -6.45
N ALA A 245 19.83 1.68 -7.73
CA ALA A 245 20.62 2.43 -8.70
C ALA A 245 20.12 3.87 -8.86
N VAL A 246 18.83 4.13 -8.62
CA VAL A 246 18.26 5.49 -8.60
C VAL A 246 18.39 6.14 -7.21
N PHE A 247 18.12 5.38 -6.15
CA PHE A 247 18.07 5.90 -4.78
C PHE A 247 19.43 6.46 -4.31
N TRP A 248 20.52 5.70 -4.45
CA TRP A 248 21.82 6.13 -3.91
C TRP A 248 22.39 7.37 -4.59
N PRO A 249 22.34 7.52 -5.93
CA PRO A 249 22.74 8.77 -6.58
C PRO A 249 21.89 9.96 -6.15
N LEU A 250 20.58 9.78 -5.96
CA LEU A 250 19.71 10.86 -5.47
C LEU A 250 20.07 11.28 -4.05
N VAL A 251 20.36 10.33 -3.15
CA VAL A 251 20.82 10.63 -1.79
C VAL A 251 22.15 11.37 -1.82
N ALA A 252 23.11 10.92 -2.63
CA ALA A 252 24.41 11.56 -2.76
C ALA A 252 24.36 12.95 -3.42
N TRP A 253 23.32 13.25 -4.21
CA TRP A 253 23.11 14.57 -4.79
C TRP A 253 22.43 15.55 -3.83
N VAL A 254 21.60 15.05 -2.92
CA VAL A 254 20.87 15.86 -1.93
C VAL A 254 21.72 16.17 -0.69
N ASN A 255 22.63 15.27 -0.32
CA ASN A 255 23.58 15.43 0.79
C ASN A 255 24.87 16.14 0.35
#